data_AF-A0A1G6WXV2-F1
#
_entry.id   AF-A0A1G6WXV2-F1
#
_cell.length_a   1.000
_cell.length_b   1.000
_cell.length_c   1.000
_cell.angle_alpha   90.00
_cell.angle_beta   90.00
_cell.angle_gamma   90.00
#
_symmetry.space_group_name_H-M   'P 1'
#
loop_
_entity.id
_entity.type
_entity.pdbx_description
1 polymer ?
#
loop_
_entity_poly.entity_id
_entity_poly.type
_entity_poly.pdbx_seq_one_letter_code
_entity_poly.pdbx_strand_id
1 'polypeptide(L)' 'MDGFSGLFLTALVIALLTGKAYFRGVIDRDSQPSDYWAVCGCYLVLGMLMPALGLIKGA' A
#
# COMPACT_ATOMS: atom_id res chain seq x y z
N MET A 1 14.49 -6.75 5.61
CA MET A 1 13.24 -6.15 5.09
C MET A 1 13.63 -5.29 3.92
N ASP A 2 13.21 -5.65 2.71
CA ASP A 2 13.48 -4.87 1.51
C ASP A 2 12.84 -3.49 1.67
N GLY A 3 13.63 -2.41 1.60
CA GLY A 3 13.16 -1.05 1.92
C GLY A 3 11.92 -0.61 1.13
N PHE A 4 11.69 -1.21 -0.04
CA PHE A 4 10.50 -1.00 -0.86
C PHE A 4 9.22 -1.59 -0.25
N SER A 5 9.26 -2.78 0.34
CA SER A 5 8.10 -3.39 1.02
C SER A 5 7.68 -2.55 2.24
N GLY A 6 8.67 -2.12 3.03
CA GLY A 6 8.44 -1.26 4.19
C GLY A 6 7.79 0.08 3.82
N LEU A 7 8.20 0.68 2.70
CA LEU A 7 7.61 1.94 2.21
C LEU A 7 6.12 1.81 1.92
N PHE A 8 5.70 0.78 1.16
CA PHE A 8 4.29 0.60 0.79
C PHE A 8 3.41 0.22 1.98
N LEU A 9 3.91 -0.61 2.91
CA LEU A 9 3.17 -0.93 4.14
C LEU A 9 3.04 0.29 5.06
N THR A 10 4.08 1.14 5.14
CA THR A 10 4.01 2.39 5.90
C THR A 10 3.01 3.36 5.27
N ALA A 11 3.02 3.49 3.94
CA ALA A 11 2.04 4.31 3.21
C ALA A 11 0.60 3.81 3.41
N LEU A 12 0.40 2.49 3.45
CA LEU A 12 -0.89 1.89 3.78
C LEU A 12 -1.36 2.27 5.19
N VAL A 13 -0.49 2.15 6.19
CA VAL A 13 -0.83 2.51 7.58
C VAL A 13 -1.20 3.99 7.68
N ILE A 14 -0.41 4.87 7.06
CA ILE A 14 -0.69 6.32 7.02
C ILE A 14 -2.06 6.58 6.36
N ALA A 15 -2.35 5.91 5.23
CA ALA A 15 -3.63 6.07 4.55
C ALA A 15 -4.81 5.65 5.43
N LEU A 16 -4.69 4.51 6.11
CA LEU A 16 -5.73 3.99 7.00
C LEU A 16 -6.00 4.92 8.19
N LEU A 17 -4.95 5.48 8.80
CA LEU A 17 -5.05 6.39 9.95
C LEU A 17 -5.59 7.77 9.56
N THR A 18 -5.22 8.29 8.40
CA THR A 18 -5.58 9.66 7.97
C THR A 18 -6.86 9.73 7.14
N GLY A 19 -7.33 8.59 6.60
CA GLY A 19 -8.40 8.58 5.62
C GLY A 19 -7.98 9.13 4.25
N LYS A 20 -6.68 9.33 4.01
CA LYS A 20 -6.15 9.93 2.79
C LYS A 20 -5.10 9.04 2.16
N ALA A 21 -5.35 8.60 0.93
CA ALA A 21 -4.37 7.86 0.14
C ALA A 21 -3.61 8.81 -0.79
N TYR A 22 -2.31 8.57 -0.97
CA TYR A 22 -1.43 9.45 -1.73
C TYR A 22 -0.93 8.75 -2.99
N PHE A 23 -1.72 8.86 -4.06
CA PHE A 23 -1.38 8.24 -5.33
C PHE A 23 -1.76 9.17 -6.47
N ARG A 24 -0.74 9.75 -7.14
CA ARG A 24 -0.91 10.81 -8.15
C ARG A 24 -1.75 12.01 -7.69
N GLY A 25 -1.81 12.24 -6.37
CA GLY A 25 -2.68 13.22 -5.74
C GLY A 25 -3.14 12.73 -4.38
N VAL A 26 -3.93 13.55 -3.71
CA VAL A 26 -4.58 13.18 -2.44
C VAL A 26 -5.96 12.64 -2.79
N ILE A 27 -6.21 11.38 -2.42
CA ILE A 27 -7.52 10.74 -2.54
C ILE A 27 -8.11 10.63 -1.15
N ASP A 28 -9.21 11.34 -0.93
CA ASP A 28 -9.93 11.35 0.33
C ASP A 28 -10.98 10.24 0.36
N ARG A 29 -11.02 9.47 1.46
CA ARG A 29 -11.91 8.32 1.62
C ARG A 29 -13.39 8.69 1.49
N ASP A 30 -13.80 9.84 2.02
CA ASP A 30 -15.21 10.25 2.02
C ASP A 30 -15.64 10.82 0.67
N SER A 31 -14.71 11.42 -0.08
CA SER A 31 -15.00 11.96 -1.41
C SER A 31 -14.98 10.89 -2.50
N GLN A 32 -14.02 9.97 -2.45
CA GLN A 32 -13.79 8.95 -3.48
C GLN A 32 -13.46 7.59 -2.85
N PRO A 33 -14.45 6.90 -2.26
CA PRO A 33 -14.22 5.68 -1.49
C PRO A 33 -13.69 4.52 -2.33
N SER A 34 -14.20 4.35 -3.56
CA SER A 34 -13.75 3.29 -4.48
C SER A 34 -12.25 3.40 -4.78
N ASP A 35 -11.81 4.61 -5.12
CA ASP A 35 -10.45 4.88 -5.54
C ASP A 35 -9.50 4.82 -4.34
N TYR A 36 -9.95 5.31 -3.18
CA TYR A 36 -9.23 5.20 -1.92
C TYR A 36 -8.91 3.73 -1.58
N TRP A 37 -9.92 2.85 -1.65
CA TRP A 37 -9.74 1.43 -1.34
C TRP A 37 -8.93 0.70 -2.41
N ALA A 38 -9.06 1.09 -3.69
CA ALA A 38 -8.21 0.57 -4.76
C ALA A 38 -6.73 0.87 -4.50
N VAL A 39 -6.41 2.11 -4.11
CA VAL A 39 -5.02 2.51 -3.79
C VAL A 39 -4.51 1.80 -2.54
N CYS A 40 -5.32 1.67 -1.49
CA CYS A 40 -4.97 0.89 -0.30
C CYS A 40 -4.68 -0.58 -0.66
N GLY A 41 -5.49 -1.17 -1.54
CA GLY A 41 -5.26 -2.51 -2.09
C GLY A 41 -3.91 -2.61 -2.81
N CYS A 42 -3.57 -1.64 -3.65
CA CYS A 42 -2.26 -1.59 -4.32
C CYS A 42 -1.09 -1.53 -3.33
N TYR A 43 -1.18 -0.70 -2.28
CA TYR A 43 -0.14 -0.64 -1.25
C TYR A 43 0.05 -1.97 -0.52
N LEU A 44 -1.07 -2.64 -0.19
CA LEU A 44 -1.05 -3.94 0.45
C LEU A 44 -0.40 -5.00 -0.45
N VAL A 45 -0.84 -5.09 -1.71
CA VAL A 45 -0.31 -6.03 -2.68
C VAL A 45 1.18 -5.80 -2.89
N LEU A 46 1.62 -4.56 -3.17
CA LEU A 46 3.04 -4.24 -3.39
C LEU A 46 3.88 -4.46 -2.12
N GLY A 47 3.33 -4.17 -0.95
CA GLY A 47 3.95 -4.44 0.34
C GLY A 47 4.17 -5.93 0.60
N MET A 48 3.21 -6.78 0.21
CA MET A 48 3.26 -8.24 0.40
C MET A 48 3.97 -9.01 -0.75
N LEU A 49 4.03 -8.45 -1.96
CA LEU A 49 4.60 -9.13 -3.12
C LEU A 49 6.11 -9.40 -2.96
N MET A 50 6.85 -8.47 -2.35
CA MET A 50 8.30 -8.63 -2.14
C MET A 50 8.68 -9.72 -1.14
N PRO A 51 8.09 -9.81 0.07
CA PRO A 51 8.38 -10.94 0.96
C PRO A 51 7.95 -12.28 0.34
N ALA A 52 6.88 -12.31 -0.46
CA ALA A 52 6.49 -13.52 -1.19
C ALA A 52 7.51 -13.94 -2.26
N LEU A 53 8.09 -12.99 -3.01
CA LEU A 53 9.15 -13.27 -3.99
C LEU A 53 10.49 -13.66 -3.32
N GLY A 54 10.80 -13.09 -2.15
CA GLY A 54 11.94 -13.48 -1.33
C GLY A 54 11.85 -14.93 -0.83
N LEU A 55 10.63 -15.40 -0.51
CA LEU A 55 10.36 -16.80 -0.17
C LEU A 55 10.52 -17.75 -1.37
N ILE A 56 10.14 -17.32 -2.58
CA ILE A 56 10.27 -18.16 -3.80
C ILE A 56 11.73 -18.29 -4.25
N LYS A 57 12.56 -17.27 -4.01
CA LYS A 57 13.99 -17.30 -4.38
C LYS A 57 14.87 -18.04 -3.35
N GLY A 58 14.30 -18.45 -2.21
CA GLY A 58 14.96 -19.21 -1.15
C GLY A 58 14.58 -20.69 -1.07
N ALA A 59 13.87 -21.24 -2.07
CA ALA A 59 13.50 -22.65 -2.18
C ALA A 59 14.27 -23.36 -3.30
#